data_AF-A0A0G1YAB4-F1
#
_entry.id   AF-A0A0G1YAB4-F1
#
_cell.length_a   1.000
_cell.length_b   1.000
_cell.length_c   1.000
_cell.angle_alpha   90.00
_cell.angle_beta   90.00
_cell.angle_gamma   90.00
#
_symmetry.space_group_name_H-M   'P 1'
#
loop_
_entity.id
_entity.type
_entity.pdbx_description
1 polymer ?
#
loop_
_entity_poly.entity_id
_entity_poly.type
_entity_poly.pdbx_seq_one_letter_code
_entity_poly.pdbx_strand_id
1 'polypeptide(L)'
;MKSIEAAKAMELPPLCLSDEDSPWGSDLYIAVSKDVPGLHMARISGTFLTKVFEGPFKNTPKWAKEMEEYVKGKGRELQKIYFFYTTCPRCAKVYGKNSVVLLAQVR
;
A
#
# COMPACT_ATOMS: atom_id res chain seq x y z
N MET A 1 -7.37 6.53 13.07
CA MET A 1 -6.28 7.29 13.74
C MET A 1 -6.53 7.52 15.22
N LYS A 2 -7.61 8.19 15.67
CA LYS A 2 -7.84 8.48 17.11
C LYS A 2 -7.66 7.27 18.05
N SER A 3 -8.21 6.11 17.70
CA SER A 3 -8.08 4.89 18.51
C SER A 3 -6.63 4.36 18.56
N ILE A 4 -5.88 4.47 17.45
CA ILE A 4 -4.46 4.07 17.36
C ILE A 4 -3.60 5.00 18.21
N GLU A 5 -3.87 6.31 18.17
CA GLU A 5 -3.20 7.32 18.99
C GLU A 5 -3.48 7.10 20.48
N ALA A 6 -4.75 6.91 20.86
CA ALA A 6 -5.15 6.64 22.24
C ALA A 6 -4.49 5.37 22.79
N ALA A 7 -4.32 4.34 21.96
CA ALA A 7 -3.61 3.11 22.32
C ALA A 7 -2.08 3.26 22.35
N LYS A 8 -1.53 4.40 21.89
CA LYS A 8 -0.09 4.60 21.67
C LYS A 8 0.50 3.49 20.79
N ALA A 9 -0.18 3.20 19.69
CA ALA A 9 0.14 2.09 18.79
C ALA A 9 0.59 2.56 17.40
N MET A 10 0.90 3.85 17.23
CA MET A 10 1.38 4.37 15.95
C MET A 10 2.77 3.80 15.64
N GLU A 11 2.92 3.24 14.44
CA GLU A 11 4.20 2.76 13.91
C GLU A 11 4.98 3.90 13.23
N LEU A 12 6.31 3.90 13.38
CA LEU A 12 7.19 4.88 12.73
C LEU A 12 8.32 4.17 11.96
N PRO A 13 8.50 4.42 10.66
CA PRO A 13 7.71 5.34 9.83
C PRO A 13 6.27 4.84 9.60
N PRO A 14 5.29 5.75 9.44
CA PRO A 14 3.91 5.36 9.22
C PRO A 14 3.79 4.64 7.87
N LEU A 15 3.17 3.46 7.89
CA LEU A 15 2.88 2.67 6.71
C LEU A 15 1.37 2.47 6.59
N CYS A 16 0.87 2.70 5.38
CA CYS A 16 -0.54 2.57 5.06
C CYS A 16 -0.67 1.86 3.71
N LEU A 17 -1.22 0.66 3.69
CA LEU A 17 -1.40 -0.13 2.48
C LEU A 17 -2.86 -0.05 2.04
N SER A 18 -3.08 0.29 0.78
CA SER A 18 -4.38 0.20 0.12
C SER A 18 -4.42 -1.06 -0.72
N ASP A 19 -5.48 -1.84 -0.56
CA ASP A 19 -5.83 -2.95 -1.43
C ASP A 19 -6.97 -2.51 -2.34
N GLU A 20 -6.64 -2.24 -3.60
CA GLU A 20 -7.55 -1.71 -4.62
C GLU A 20 -8.25 -2.88 -5.36
N ASP A 21 -8.94 -3.73 -4.60
CA ASP A 21 -9.53 -4.98 -5.07
C ASP A 21 -10.81 -4.79 -5.91
N SER A 22 -11.45 -3.62 -5.83
CA SER A 22 -12.68 -3.32 -6.54
C SER A 22 -12.78 -1.87 -7.03
N PRO A 23 -13.61 -1.61 -8.07
CA PRO A 23 -13.94 -0.24 -8.48
C PRO A 23 -14.77 0.55 -7.44
N TRP A 24 -15.32 -0.11 -6.43
CA TRP A 24 -16.33 0.43 -5.53
C TRP A 24 -15.81 0.69 -4.11
N GLY A 25 -14.60 0.24 -3.81
CA GLY A 25 -13.99 0.38 -2.50
C GLY A 25 -12.59 -0.22 -2.48
N SER A 26 -11.86 0.14 -1.44
CA SER A 26 -10.55 -0.40 -1.13
C SER A 26 -10.42 -0.64 0.36
N ASP A 27 -9.68 -1.68 0.72
CA ASP A 27 -9.33 -1.95 2.11
C ASP A 27 -8.05 -1.20 2.47
N LEU A 28 -8.10 -0.47 3.59
CA LEU A 28 -6.97 0.29 4.10
C LEU A 28 -6.38 -0.37 5.35
N TYR A 29 -5.11 -0.76 5.24
CA TYR A 29 -4.34 -1.37 6.31
C TYR A 29 -3.36 -0.35 6.86
N ILE A 30 -3.49 0.01 8.13
CA ILE A 30 -2.59 0.94 8.82
C ILE A 30 -1.67 0.13 9.72
N ALA A 31 -0.36 0.30 9.55
CA ALA A 31 0.62 -0.34 10.41
C ALA A 31 0.51 0.19 11.85
N VAL A 32 0.54 -0.74 12.79
CA VAL A 32 0.50 -0.45 14.23
C VAL A 32 1.56 -1.28 14.94
N SER A 33 2.16 -0.71 15.99
CA SER A 33 3.23 -1.36 16.75
C SER A 33 2.75 -2.48 17.68
N LYS A 34 1.44 -2.54 17.92
CA LYS A 34 0.75 -3.51 18.77
C LYS A 34 -0.74 -3.53 18.47
N ASP A 35 -1.41 -4.58 18.90
CA ASP A 35 -2.86 -4.73 18.74
C ASP A 35 -3.62 -3.59 19.41
N VAL A 36 -4.63 -3.08 18.70
CA VAL A 36 -5.49 -1.99 19.17
C VAL A 36 -6.88 -2.55 19.49
N PRO A 37 -7.30 -2.57 20.76
CA PRO A 37 -8.59 -3.11 21.15
C PRO A 37 -9.75 -2.43 20.42
N GLY A 38 -10.73 -3.23 19.99
CA GLY A 38 -11.92 -2.74 19.28
C GLY A 38 -11.71 -2.41 17.81
N LEU A 39 -10.52 -2.64 17.26
CA LEU A 39 -10.26 -2.59 15.81
C LEU A 39 -10.09 -3.99 15.23
N HIS A 40 -10.36 -4.11 13.93
CA HIS A 40 -10.06 -5.33 13.19
C HIS A 40 -8.55 -5.38 12.90
N MET A 41 -7.89 -6.38 13.47
CA MET A 41 -6.45 -6.59 13.30
C MET A 41 -6.20 -7.53 12.12
N ALA A 42 -5.27 -7.15 11.23
CA ALA A 42 -4.83 -7.98 10.11
C ALA A 42 -3.31 -8.17 10.16
N ARG A 43 -2.85 -9.39 9.89
CA ARG A 43 -1.42 -9.71 9.82
C ARG A 43 -1.02 -10.00 8.37
N ILE A 44 -0.22 -9.10 7.80
CA ILE A 44 0.30 -9.22 6.44
C ILE A 44 1.71 -9.83 6.53
N SER A 45 1.92 -10.98 5.91
CA SER A 45 3.22 -11.68 5.91
C SER A 45 3.43 -12.44 4.61
N GLY A 46 4.69 -12.66 4.25
CA GLY A 46 5.05 -13.33 3.00
C GLY A 46 6.31 -12.73 2.38
N THR A 47 6.57 -13.12 1.13
CA THR A 47 7.62 -12.51 0.32
C THR A 47 7.01 -11.43 -0.56
N PHE A 48 7.64 -10.25 -0.57
CA PHE A 48 7.17 -9.12 -1.36
C PHE A 48 8.24 -8.66 -2.34
N LEU A 49 7.83 -8.45 -3.59
CA LEU A 49 8.58 -7.64 -4.54
C LEU A 49 8.07 -6.21 -4.48
N THR A 50 8.98 -5.24 -4.42
CA THR A 50 8.62 -3.83 -4.32
C THR A 50 9.12 -3.06 -5.52
N LYS A 51 8.29 -2.14 -6.03
CA LYS A 51 8.70 -1.21 -7.10
C LYS A 51 8.06 0.16 -6.87
N VAL A 52 8.85 1.20 -7.13
CA VAL A 52 8.41 2.59 -7.02
C VAL A 52 7.90 3.05 -8.38
N PHE A 53 6.74 3.70 -8.37
CA PHE A 53 6.11 4.33 -9.50
C PHE A 53 5.92 5.82 -9.20
N GLU A 54 5.89 6.64 -10.25
CA GLU A 54 5.63 8.06 -10.12
C GLU A 54 4.58 8.51 -11.13
N GLY A 55 3.67 9.38 -10.70
CA GLY A 55 2.70 10.03 -11.58
C GLY A 55 1.32 10.26 -10.94
N PRO A 56 0.33 10.67 -11.76
CA PRO A 56 -1.02 10.93 -11.28
C PRO A 56 -1.73 9.62 -10.87
N PHE A 57 -2.57 9.66 -9.84
CA PHE A 57 -3.31 8.49 -9.31
C PHE A 57 -4.16 7.75 -10.37
N LYS A 58 -4.57 8.42 -11.46
CA LYS A 58 -5.26 7.77 -12.58
C LYS A 58 -4.43 6.67 -13.27
N ASN A 59 -3.11 6.64 -13.03
CA ASN A 59 -2.20 5.62 -13.55
C ASN A 59 -2.18 4.34 -12.70
N THR A 60 -2.93 4.24 -11.60
CA THR A 60 -3.01 3.04 -10.76
C THR A 60 -3.21 1.74 -11.56
N PRO A 61 -4.16 1.65 -12.52
CA PRO A 61 -4.33 0.44 -13.34
C PRO A 61 -3.12 0.12 -14.22
N LYS A 62 -2.40 1.15 -14.69
CA LYS A 62 -1.18 0.98 -15.49
C LYS A 62 -0.05 0.43 -14.62
N TRP A 63 0.13 0.97 -13.42
CA TRP A 63 1.15 0.51 -12.47
C TRP A 63 0.91 -0.93 -12.02
N ALA A 64 -0.36 -1.33 -11.81
CA ALA A 64 -0.71 -2.71 -11.49
C ALA A 64 -0.24 -3.68 -12.59
N LYS A 65 -0.53 -3.37 -13.85
CA LYS A 65 -0.08 -4.18 -15.01
C LYS A 65 1.44 -4.23 -15.13
N GLU A 66 2.12 -3.09 -14.99
CA GLU A 66 3.59 -3.05 -15.01
C GLU A 66 4.20 -3.86 -13.85
N MET A 67 3.54 -3.91 -12.69
CA MET A 67 3.96 -4.72 -11.55
C MET A 67 3.74 -6.22 -11.81
N GLU A 68 2.61 -6.61 -12.41
CA GLU A 68 2.36 -7.98 -12.86
C GLU A 68 3.44 -8.47 -13.83
N GLU A 69 3.76 -7.67 -14.84
CA GLU A 69 4.82 -7.98 -15.81
C GLU A 69 6.19 -8.08 -15.14
N TYR A 70 6.48 -7.17 -14.20
CA TYR A 70 7.71 -7.20 -13.41
C TYR A 70 7.84 -8.50 -12.59
N VAL A 71 6.76 -8.91 -11.91
CA VAL A 71 6.73 -10.14 -11.11
C VAL A 71 6.94 -11.37 -12.01
N LYS A 72 6.25 -11.44 -13.15
CA LYS A 72 6.42 -12.51 -14.14
C LYS A 72 7.86 -12.54 -14.70
N GLY A 73 8.44 -11.39 -14.99
CA GLY A 73 9.84 -11.27 -15.43
C GLY A 73 10.87 -11.69 -14.38
N LYS A 74 10.47 -11.80 -13.09
CA LYS A 74 11.28 -12.38 -12.01
C LYS A 74 11.03 -13.87 -11.80
N GLY A 75 10.21 -14.51 -12.62
CA GLY A 75 9.88 -15.94 -12.50
C GLY A 75 9.08 -16.26 -11.23
N ARG A 76 8.29 -15.30 -10.75
CA ARG A 76 7.44 -15.46 -9.56
C ARG A 76 5.97 -15.36 -9.93
N GLU A 77 5.12 -15.93 -9.10
CA GLU A 77 3.67 -15.86 -9.25
C GLU A 77 3.12 -14.72 -8.37
N LEU A 78 2.37 -13.80 -8.97
CA LEU A 78 1.72 -12.72 -8.23
C LEU A 78 0.50 -13.27 -7.47
N GLN A 79 0.44 -13.01 -6.17
CA GLN A 79 -0.73 -13.32 -5.35
C GLN A 79 -1.60 -12.09 -5.11
N LYS A 80 -0.98 -10.96 -4.75
CA LYS A 80 -1.69 -9.73 -4.36
C LYS A 80 -0.81 -8.50 -4.53
N ILE A 81 -1.40 -7.34 -4.81
CA ILE A 81 -0.70 -6.06 -4.87
C ILE A 81 -1.27 -5.14 -3.81
N TYR A 82 -0.38 -4.55 -3.01
CA TYR A 82 -0.71 -3.47 -2.09
C TYR A 82 -0.10 -2.17 -2.59
N PHE A 83 -0.85 -1.08 -2.46
CA PHE A 83 -0.42 0.26 -2.83
C PHE A 83 -0.07 1.05 -1.58
N PHE A 84 1.15 1.58 -1.52
CA PHE A 84 1.56 2.54 -0.51
C PHE A 84 1.70 3.92 -1.13
N TYR A 85 0.69 4.76 -0.90
CA TYR A 85 0.70 6.15 -1.32
C TYR A 85 1.44 6.99 -0.29
N THR A 86 2.64 7.46 -0.66
CA THR A 86 3.49 8.25 0.25
C THR A 86 3.01 9.71 0.39
N THR A 87 2.14 10.16 -0.52
CA THR A 87 1.61 11.52 -0.51
C THR A 87 0.11 11.56 -0.72
N CYS A 88 -0.54 12.55 -0.10
CA CYS A 88 -1.96 12.84 -0.31
C CYS A 88 -2.19 13.60 -1.64
N PRO A 89 -3.38 13.58 -2.26
CA PRO A 89 -3.63 14.31 -3.52
C PRO A 89 -3.36 15.82 -3.44
N ARG A 90 -3.56 16.44 -2.27
CA ARG A 90 -3.20 17.84 -2.03
C ARG A 90 -1.69 18.02 -1.96
N CYS A 91 -1.00 17.10 -1.31
CA CYS A 91 0.45 17.07 -1.16
C CYS A 91 1.12 16.92 -2.53
N ALA A 92 0.63 16.00 -3.36
CA ALA A 92 1.11 15.79 -4.72
C ALA A 92 1.00 17.05 -5.60
N LYS A 93 -0.04 17.87 -5.41
CA LYS A 93 -0.19 19.17 -6.11
C LYS A 93 0.86 20.21 -5.69
N VAL A 94 1.28 20.19 -4.43
CA VAL A 94 2.27 21.13 -3.88
C VAL A 94 3.69 20.70 -4.29
N TYR A 95 4.01 19.42 -4.13
CA TYR A 95 5.37 18.91 -4.33
C TYR A 95 5.65 18.44 -5.77
N GLY A 96 4.63 18.34 -6.62
CA GLY A 96 4.74 17.95 -8.04
C GLY A 96 5.15 16.49 -8.30
N LYS A 97 5.56 15.77 -7.26
CA LYS A 97 5.98 14.37 -7.30
C LYS A 97 5.10 13.54 -6.39
N ASN A 98 4.59 12.43 -6.92
CA ASN A 98 3.82 11.45 -6.16
C ASN A 98 4.44 10.08 -6.36
N SER A 99 5.27 9.68 -5.40
CA SER A 99 5.87 8.35 -5.39
C SER A 99 4.89 7.37 -4.76
N VAL A 100 4.52 6.35 -5.52
CA VAL A 100 3.66 5.25 -5.07
C VAL A 100 4.50 3.99 -5.06
N VAL A 101 4.57 3.32 -3.92
CA VAL A 101 5.27 2.05 -3.81
C VAL A 101 4.24 0.93 -3.95
N LEU A 102 4.39 0.07 -4.94
CA LEU A 102 3.59 -1.15 -5.03
C LEU A 102 4.38 -2.29 -4.38
N LEU A 103 3.71 -3.04 -3.52
CA LEU A 103 4.21 -4.26 -2.88
C LEU A 103 3.42 -5.44 -3.46
N ALA A 104 4.07 -6.23 -4.30
CA ALA A 104 3.52 -7.47 -4.84
C ALA A 104 3.87 -8.62 -3.91
N GLN A 105 2.87 -9.21 -3.27
CA GLN A 105 3.03 -10.49 -2.59
C GLN A 105 3.21 -11.58 -3.63
N VAL A 106 4.25 -12.38 -3.47
CA VAL A 106 4.63 -13.42 -4.44
C VAL A 106 4.74 -14.79 -3.80
N ARG A 107 4.46 -15.82 -4.59
CA ARG A 107 4.79 -17.21 -4.30
C ARG A 107 6.13 -17.58 -4.93
#